data_AF-A0A3S1CKT9-F1
#
_entry.id   AF-A0A3S1CKT9-F1
#
_cell.length_a   1.000
_cell.length_b   1.000
_cell.length_c   1.000
_cell.angle_alpha   90.00
_cell.angle_beta   90.00
_cell.angle_gamma   90.00
#
_symmetry.space_group_name_H-M   'P 1'
#
loop_
_entity.id
_entity.type
_entity.pdbx_description
1 polymer ?
#
loop_
_entity_poly.entity_id
_entity_poly.type
_entity_poly.pdbx_seq_one_letter_code
_entity_poly.pdbx_strand_id
1 'polypeptide(L)'
;MNKFVTLFSGPDNKSYFKDEDPGIGSEEPLGSYSKKFPAAGMKFRIFKAGNRFDWHNAPQPQFIIYLEGEVEVEASGGEKRVFRPGDVLFANDLKGAGHITTTLTDGRSIIVMTQDEEKDETWKQPLSFNLNGTTI
;
A
#
# COMPACT_ATOMS: atom_id res chain seq x y z
N MET A 1 -16.35 11.23 8.11
CA MET A 1 -15.81 9.86 8.26
C MET A 1 -14.69 9.76 7.25
N ASN A 2 -13.44 9.60 7.68
CA ASN A 2 -12.31 9.52 6.76
C ASN A 2 -12.46 8.24 5.93
N LYS A 3 -12.34 8.32 4.60
CA LYS A 3 -12.67 7.19 3.71
C LYS A 3 -11.44 6.40 3.26
N PHE A 4 -10.24 6.96 3.37
CA PHE A 4 -8.97 6.25 3.12
C PHE A 4 -7.79 6.98 3.77
N VAL A 5 -6.65 6.29 3.88
CA VAL A 5 -5.39 6.84 4.39
C VAL A 5 -4.40 6.96 3.23
N THR A 6 -3.74 8.10 3.08
CA THR A 6 -2.62 8.26 2.17
C THR A 6 -1.30 8.09 2.91
N LEU A 7 -0.39 7.30 2.37
CA LEU A 7 1.02 7.25 2.75
C LEU A 7 1.83 8.01 1.69
N PHE A 8 2.60 9.02 2.10
CA PHE A 8 3.29 9.93 1.17
C PHE A 8 4.71 10.29 1.64
N SER A 9 5.58 10.66 0.70
CA SER A 9 6.93 11.16 0.98
C SER A 9 6.90 12.63 1.42
N GLY A 10 7.37 12.91 2.63
CA GLY A 10 7.57 14.25 3.17
C GLY A 10 8.84 14.94 2.64
N PRO A 11 9.02 16.24 2.96
CA PRO A 11 10.17 17.03 2.49
C PRO A 11 11.51 16.63 3.12
N ASP A 12 11.49 15.84 4.19
CA ASP A 12 12.65 15.33 4.93
C ASP A 12 13.08 13.92 4.50
N ASN A 13 12.62 13.47 3.33
CA ASN A 13 12.85 12.13 2.80
C ASN A 13 12.32 10.98 3.69
N LYS A 14 11.32 11.24 4.53
CA LYS A 14 10.57 10.22 5.27
C LYS A 14 9.15 10.08 4.75
N SER A 15 8.47 9.00 5.12
CA SER A 15 7.07 8.77 4.81
C SER A 15 6.16 9.10 5.99
N TYR A 16 4.95 9.57 5.70
CA TYR A 16 3.94 9.96 6.68
C TYR A 16 2.55 9.52 6.25
N PHE A 17 1.66 9.33 7.22
CA PHE A 17 0.25 9.09 6.96
C PHE A 17 -0.56 10.39 6.97
N LYS A 18 -1.60 10.42 6.15
CA LYS A 18 -2.63 11.46 6.17
C LYS A 18 -3.99 10.81 5.94
N ASP A 19 -4.93 11.07 6.84
CA ASP A 19 -6.32 10.66 6.63
C ASP A 19 -7.00 11.58 5.61
N GLU A 20 -7.72 10.99 4.66
CA GLU A 20 -8.36 11.71 3.56
C GLU A 20 -9.86 11.40 3.46
N ASP A 21 -10.60 12.42 3.05
CA ASP A 21 -11.99 12.29 2.61
C ASP A 21 -12.05 12.70 1.13
N PRO A 22 -12.43 11.81 0.20
CA PRO A 22 -12.55 12.13 -1.22
C PRO A 22 -13.76 13.03 -1.51
N GLY A 23 -14.55 13.38 -0.49
CA GLY A 23 -15.73 14.21 -0.58
C GLY A 23 -16.86 13.53 -1.35
N ILE A 24 -17.81 14.36 -1.78
CA ILE A 24 -18.92 13.99 -2.66
C ILE A 24 -18.72 14.77 -3.97
N GLY A 25 -18.68 14.05 -5.08
CA GLY A 25 -18.63 14.57 -6.44
C GLY A 25 -19.97 14.49 -7.18
N SER A 26 -20.80 13.49 -6.89
CA SER A 26 -22.17 13.36 -7.42
C SER A 26 -23.11 12.68 -6.42
N GLU A 27 -24.41 12.94 -6.57
CA GLU A 27 -25.50 12.23 -5.89
C GLU A 27 -26.28 11.45 -6.95
N GLU A 28 -26.46 10.15 -6.76
CA GLU A 28 -27.17 9.26 -7.69
C GLU A 28 -28.15 8.36 -6.91
N PRO A 29 -29.09 7.64 -7.57
CA PRO A 29 -30.14 6.90 -6.87
C PRO A 29 -29.68 5.86 -5.83
N LEU A 30 -28.43 5.38 -5.95
CA LEU A 30 -27.84 4.39 -5.04
C LEU A 30 -26.88 5.00 -4.00
N GLY A 31 -26.75 6.34 -3.95
CA GLY A 31 -26.01 7.05 -2.92
C GLY A 31 -25.12 8.17 -3.44
N SER A 32 -24.26 8.67 -2.55
CA SER A 32 -23.30 9.74 -2.82
C SER A 32 -21.96 9.15 -3.27
N TYR A 33 -21.43 9.65 -4.38
CA TYR A 33 -20.18 9.17 -4.98
C TYR A 33 -19.12 10.26 -4.92
N SER A 34 -17.85 9.89 -4.74
CA SER A 34 -16.74 10.83 -4.94
C SER A 34 -16.53 11.14 -6.43
N LYS A 35 -15.61 12.06 -6.73
CA LYS A 35 -15.02 12.10 -8.07
C LYS A 35 -14.37 10.75 -8.40
N LYS A 36 -14.31 10.42 -9.69
CA LYS A 36 -13.60 9.23 -10.17
C LYS A 36 -12.09 9.40 -9.94
N PHE A 37 -11.47 8.35 -9.44
CA PHE A 37 -10.02 8.23 -9.40
C PHE A 37 -9.55 7.43 -10.62
N PRO A 38 -8.40 7.78 -11.22
CA PRO A 38 -7.84 6.99 -12.31
C PRO A 38 -7.47 5.58 -11.83
N ALA A 39 -7.70 4.60 -12.69
CA ALA A 39 -7.27 3.22 -12.50
C ALA A 39 -6.75 2.70 -13.84
N ALA A 40 -5.47 2.34 -13.88
CA ALA A 40 -4.80 1.78 -15.04
C ALA A 40 -4.90 0.24 -15.05
N GLY A 41 -4.95 -0.36 -13.86
CA GLY A 41 -5.15 -1.80 -13.71
C GLY A 41 -5.47 -2.20 -12.29
N MET A 42 -5.79 -3.47 -12.10
CA MET A 42 -5.98 -4.05 -10.77
C MET A 42 -5.41 -5.46 -10.67
N LYS A 43 -5.01 -5.86 -9.47
CA LYS A 43 -4.58 -7.22 -9.16
C LYS A 43 -5.10 -7.68 -7.80
N PHE A 44 -5.34 -8.97 -7.68
CA PHE A 44 -5.63 -9.62 -6.40
C PHE A 44 -4.32 -10.04 -5.74
N ARG A 45 -4.20 -9.82 -4.44
CA ARG A 45 -3.09 -10.30 -3.62
C ARG A 45 -3.63 -11.18 -2.53
N ILE A 46 -3.04 -12.36 -2.38
CA ILE A 46 -3.17 -13.21 -1.19
C ILE A 46 -1.86 -13.09 -0.42
N PHE A 47 -1.93 -13.07 0.90
CA PHE A 47 -0.75 -13.04 1.77
C PHE A 47 -0.92 -13.98 2.96
N LYS A 48 0.22 -14.44 3.46
CA LYS A 48 0.34 -15.23 4.69
C LYS A 48 0.81 -14.36 5.86
N ALA A 49 0.44 -14.73 7.07
CA ALA A 49 0.97 -14.13 8.29
C ALA A 49 2.50 -14.25 8.36
N GLY A 50 3.16 -13.27 8.95
CA GLY A 50 4.60 -13.28 9.23
C GLY A 50 5.49 -12.79 8.09
N ASN A 51 4.93 -12.36 6.95
CA ASN A 51 5.75 -11.69 5.94
C ASN A 51 6.11 -10.28 6.43
N ARG A 52 7.38 -9.93 6.32
CA ARG A 52 7.89 -8.60 6.59
C ARG A 52 8.73 -8.13 5.41
N PHE A 53 8.34 -7.02 4.80
CA PHE A 53 9.16 -6.32 3.81
C PHE A 53 9.77 -5.10 4.49
N ASP A 54 11.09 -5.15 4.68
CA ASP A 54 11.88 -4.07 5.26
C ASP A 54 11.79 -2.77 4.44
N TRP A 55 12.36 -1.66 4.91
CA TRP A 55 12.24 -0.33 4.32
C TRP A 55 12.23 -0.32 2.78
N HIS A 56 11.09 0.08 2.20
CA HIS A 56 10.87 0.18 0.77
C HIS A 56 9.89 1.31 0.45
N ASN A 57 9.90 1.76 -0.80
CA ASN A 57 8.91 2.68 -1.34
C ASN A 57 7.80 1.92 -2.05
N ALA A 58 6.63 2.54 -2.19
CA ALA A 58 5.64 2.07 -3.14
C ALA A 58 6.24 2.13 -4.57
N PRO A 59 6.10 1.08 -5.39
CA PRO A 59 6.64 1.06 -6.76
C PRO A 59 5.96 2.07 -7.69
N GLN A 60 4.73 2.47 -7.37
CA GLN A 60 3.93 3.46 -8.08
C GLN A 60 2.73 3.86 -7.19
N PRO A 61 2.01 4.97 -7.48
CA PRO A 61 0.84 5.33 -6.71
C PRO A 61 -0.28 4.31 -6.90
N GLN A 62 -0.68 3.65 -5.81
CA GLN A 62 -1.64 2.56 -5.85
C GLN A 62 -2.50 2.52 -4.59
N PHE A 63 -3.78 2.20 -4.77
CA PHE A 63 -4.67 1.87 -3.67
C PHE A 63 -4.53 0.41 -3.29
N ILE A 64 -4.51 0.13 -1.99
CA ILE A 64 -4.61 -1.20 -1.41
C ILE A 64 -5.92 -1.22 -0.62
N ILE A 65 -6.84 -2.06 -1.07
CA ILE A 65 -8.14 -2.28 -0.44
C ILE A 65 -8.06 -3.60 0.30
N TYR A 66 -8.05 -3.55 1.63
CA TYR A 66 -7.94 -4.74 2.47
C TYR A 66 -9.31 -5.41 2.59
N LEU A 67 -9.38 -6.69 2.19
CA LEU A 67 -10.62 -7.47 2.19
C LEU A 67 -10.65 -8.48 3.33
N GLU A 68 -9.48 -8.96 3.75
CA GLU A 68 -9.30 -9.98 4.78
C GLU A 68 -7.91 -9.82 5.40
N GLY A 69 -7.80 -10.16 6.69
CA GLY A 69 -6.55 -10.13 7.43
C GLY A 69 -6.10 -8.75 7.87
N GLU A 70 -4.98 -8.71 8.60
CA GLU A 70 -4.41 -7.48 9.14
C GLU A 70 -2.98 -7.25 8.64
N VAL A 71 -2.67 -6.01 8.28
CA VAL A 71 -1.34 -5.58 7.83
C VAL A 71 -0.92 -4.32 8.57
N GLU A 72 0.21 -4.40 9.27
CA GLU A 72 0.87 -3.23 9.86
C GLU A 72 1.74 -2.56 8.80
N VAL A 73 1.62 -1.24 8.70
CA VAL A 73 2.52 -0.39 7.91
C VAL A 73 3.18 0.61 8.86
N GLU A 74 4.50 0.60 8.86
CA GLU A 74 5.34 1.52 9.64
C GLU A 74 5.98 2.53 8.69
N ALA A 75 5.56 3.79 8.81
CA ALA A 75 6.13 4.88 8.02
C ALA A 75 7.46 5.32 8.64
N SER A 76 8.43 5.72 7.82
CA SER A 76 9.76 6.16 8.32
C SER A 76 9.72 7.43 9.17
N GLY A 77 8.60 8.16 9.19
CA GLY A 77 8.28 9.21 10.16
C GLY A 77 8.08 8.69 11.60
N GLY A 78 7.98 7.37 11.80
CA GLY A 78 7.86 6.69 13.10
C GLY A 78 6.44 6.24 13.46
N GLU A 79 5.43 6.68 12.72
CA GLU A 79 4.05 6.24 12.94
C GLU A 79 3.82 4.83 12.37
N LYS A 80 3.06 4.01 13.10
CA LYS A 80 2.58 2.71 12.63
C LYS A 80 1.06 2.67 12.58
N ARG A 81 0.50 2.06 11.55
CA ARG A 81 -0.94 1.82 11.42
C ARG A 81 -1.22 0.39 11.03
N VAL A 82 -2.27 -0.20 11.62
CA VAL A 82 -2.75 -1.53 11.24
C VAL A 82 -4.00 -1.37 10.39
N PHE A 83 -3.92 -1.86 9.16
CA PHE A 83 -5.02 -1.90 8.20
C PHE A 83 -5.75 -3.23 8.28
N ARG A 84 -7.08 -3.17 8.31
CA ARG A 84 -8.01 -4.27 8.52
C ARG A 84 -9.02 -4.35 7.38
N PRO A 85 -9.86 -5.40 7.32
CA PRO A 85 -10.90 -5.51 6.31
C PRO A 85 -11.80 -4.26 6.28
N GLY A 86 -11.92 -3.65 5.11
CA GLY A 86 -12.65 -2.40 4.89
C GLY A 86 -11.77 -1.15 4.83
N ASP A 87 -10.54 -1.21 5.35
CA ASP A 87 -9.60 -0.09 5.26
C ASP A 87 -8.99 0.04 3.86
N VAL A 88 -8.68 1.27 3.49
CA VAL A 88 -8.06 1.61 2.21
C VAL A 88 -6.79 2.44 2.45
N LEU A 89 -5.67 1.96 1.92
CA LEU A 89 -4.40 2.70 1.89
C LEU A 89 -4.10 3.15 0.47
N PHE A 90 -3.89 4.45 0.26
CA PHE A 90 -3.27 4.98 -0.95
C PHE A 90 -1.76 5.12 -0.70
N ALA A 91 -0.98 4.16 -1.21
CA ALA A 91 0.47 4.15 -1.10
C ALA A 91 1.05 5.00 -2.22
N ASN A 92 1.60 6.17 -1.87
CA ASN A 92 2.15 7.17 -2.78
C ASN A 92 3.50 7.73 -2.26
N ASP A 93 4.19 7.00 -1.41
CA ASP A 93 5.52 7.34 -0.91
C ASP A 93 6.61 6.77 -1.82
N LEU A 94 6.76 7.40 -2.98
CA LEU A 94 7.58 6.91 -4.09
C LEU A 94 9.10 7.13 -3.90
N LYS A 95 9.50 7.85 -2.85
CA LYS A 95 10.90 8.23 -2.61
C LYS A 95 11.23 8.37 -1.13
N GLY A 96 12.52 8.41 -0.83
CA GLY A 96 13.03 8.55 0.54
C GLY A 96 13.09 7.21 1.26
N ALA A 97 13.09 7.23 2.59
CA ALA A 97 13.22 6.02 3.41
C ALA A 97 12.00 5.08 3.35
N GLY A 98 10.85 5.56 2.88
CA GLY A 98 9.70 4.71 2.62
C GLY A 98 9.03 4.18 3.90
N HIS A 99 8.59 2.94 3.84
CA HIS A 99 7.87 2.25 4.91
C HIS A 99 8.29 0.78 5.04
N ILE A 100 7.90 0.17 6.15
CA ILE A 100 7.92 -1.27 6.35
C ILE A 100 6.49 -1.79 6.28
N THR A 101 6.30 -2.97 5.71
CA THR A 101 5.02 -3.68 5.71
C THR A 101 5.18 -5.02 6.42
N THR A 102 4.31 -5.30 7.39
CA THR A 102 4.24 -6.59 8.10
C THR A 102 2.83 -7.18 8.00
N THR A 103 2.68 -8.39 7.48
CA THR A 103 1.39 -9.09 7.47
C THR A 103 1.21 -9.81 8.81
N LEU A 104 0.20 -9.40 9.58
CA LEU A 104 -0.03 -9.93 10.94
C LEU A 104 -0.84 -11.23 10.91
N THR A 105 -1.72 -11.37 9.93
CA THR A 105 -2.53 -12.58 9.71
C THR A 105 -2.52 -13.00 8.25
N ASP A 106 -3.06 -14.17 7.94
CA ASP A 106 -3.42 -14.54 6.57
C ASP A 106 -4.53 -13.62 6.05
N GLY A 107 -4.56 -13.38 4.74
CA GLY A 107 -5.60 -12.55 4.15
C GLY A 107 -5.46 -12.27 2.67
N ARG A 108 -6.28 -11.34 2.18
CA ARG A 108 -6.31 -10.91 0.78
C ARG A 108 -6.67 -9.45 0.63
N SER A 109 -6.20 -8.84 -0.44
CA SER A 109 -6.45 -7.45 -0.79
C SER A 109 -6.57 -7.27 -2.31
N ILE A 110 -7.24 -6.20 -2.74
CA ILE A 110 -7.17 -5.72 -4.12
C ILE A 110 -6.18 -4.57 -4.17
N ILE A 111 -5.33 -4.56 -5.19
CA ILE A 111 -4.42 -3.45 -5.47
C ILE A 111 -4.88 -2.80 -6.77
N VAL A 112 -5.15 -1.49 -6.73
CA VAL A 112 -5.56 -0.68 -7.88
C VAL A 112 -4.45 0.31 -8.20
N MET A 113 -3.81 0.13 -9.34
CA MET A 113 -2.72 1.00 -9.81
C MET A 113 -3.31 2.20 -10.54
N THR A 114 -2.85 3.40 -10.22
CA THR A 114 -3.41 4.64 -10.79
C THR A 114 -2.76 5.05 -12.11
N GLN A 115 -1.63 4.43 -12.45
CA GLN A 115 -0.83 4.68 -13.65
C GLN A 115 -0.39 3.34 -14.23
N ASP A 116 -0.07 3.30 -15.53
CA ASP A 116 0.55 2.13 -16.13
C ASP A 116 1.98 1.96 -15.61
N GLU A 117 2.50 0.73 -15.60
CA GLU A 117 3.90 0.49 -15.24
C GLU A 117 4.82 1.20 -16.25
N GLU A 118 5.48 2.29 -15.83
CA GLU A 118 6.78 2.60 -16.41
C GLU A 118 7.73 1.49 -15.94
N LYS A 119 8.22 0.69 -16.89
CA LYS A 119 9.14 -0.43 -16.65
C LYS A 119 10.49 0.08 -16.14
N ASP A 120 10.58 0.44 -14.87
CA ASP A 120 11.85 0.56 -14.17
C ASP A 120 12.02 -0.66 -13.26
N GLU A 121 12.78 -1.65 -13.76
CA GLU A 121 12.98 -2.96 -13.12
C GLU A 121 13.98 -2.93 -11.94
N THR A 122 14.37 -1.75 -11.50
CA THR A 122 15.42 -1.52 -10.50
C THR A 122 15.07 -1.96 -9.07
N TRP A 123 13.81 -2.26 -8.77
CA TRP A 123 13.36 -2.67 -7.42
C TRP A 123 13.37 -4.19 -7.17
N LYS A 124 13.69 -5.02 -8.17
CA LYS A 124 13.93 -6.46 -7.93
C LYS A 124 15.23 -6.64 -7.13
N GLN A 125 15.15 -6.50 -5.80
CA GLN A 125 16.10 -7.14 -4.90
C GLN A 125 16.16 -8.62 -5.32
N PRO A 126 17.33 -9.18 -5.72
CA PRO A 126 17.39 -10.59 -6.03
C PRO A 126 17.01 -11.35 -4.76
N LEU A 127 15.94 -12.13 -4.82
CA LEU A 127 15.72 -13.19 -3.85
C LEU A 127 16.91 -14.15 -4.02
N SER A 128 17.92 -13.99 -3.17
CA SER A 128 19.00 -14.97 -3.03
C SER A 128 18.42 -16.21 -2.38
N PHE A 129 17.92 -17.13 -3.21
CA PHE A 129 17.68 -18.50 -2.79
C PHE A 129 19.01 -19.28 -2.86
N ASN A 130 19.56 -19.63 -1.71
CA ASN A 130 20.58 -20.66 -1.63
C ASN A 130 19.89 -22.03 -1.83
N LEU A 131 20.15 -22.69 -2.95
CA LEU A 131 19.61 -24.03 -3.23
C LEU A 131 20.24 -25.16 -2.39
N ASN A 132 21.15 -24.86 -1.45
CA ASN A 132 21.97 -25.89 -0.80
C ASN A 132 22.02 -25.84 0.74
N GLY A 133 20.95 -25.42 1.41
CA GLY A 133 20.70 -25.79 2.83
C GLY A 133 21.91 -25.75 3.77
N THR A 134 22.74 -24.69 3.72
CA THR A 134 23.79 -24.44 4.71
C THR A 134 23.93 -22.93 4.90
N THR A 135 24.06 -22.52 6.16
CA THR A 135 24.04 -21.16 6.68
C THR A 135 25.10 -20.25 6.06
N ILE A 136 24.69 -19.06 5.63
CA ILE A 136 25.25 -17.77 6.07
C ILE A 136 24.13 -16.75 6.12
#